data_AF-A0A8J8BRK2-F1
#
_entry.id   AF-A0A8J8BRK2-F1
#
_cell.length_a   1.000
_cell.length_b   1.000
_cell.length_c   1.000
_cell.angle_alpha   90.00
_cell.angle_beta   90.00
_cell.angle_gamma   90.00
#
_symmetry.space_group_name_H-M   'P 1'
#
loop_
_entity.id
_entity.type
_entity.pdbx_description
1 polymer ?
#
loop_
_entity_poly.entity_id
_entity_poly.type
_entity_poly.pdbx_seq_one_letter_code
_entity_poly.pdbx_strand_id
1 'polypeptide(L)'
;MFSKDLLVTRKRRPYITPVYIHTDELLLATRIISFYRKGKSKGEIDEETAALETHSNFRVVRGLSELMRRRTTFAPLYVTDPRTVRTFLYERGIAVNKEERSLALEEAALKFSVSVEDIESSFWADREEFHIISDVEDISAGDLVKYYNLSLTQTLLFDAISLQFSSSGNYQNIFRMIKYLGLMYEVDSEHDPLVVTVTGPASLFRKTKKYGTALAKLLPHIMRAPSWKIRAQIETMVTGEPRIYICELSDSKQKLFPDTPDLVERFDSAVEEDFLKRFSSLRKDWDIKREPTILQTGVTVMIPDFSVERREKKFYIEIVGFWTPEYLEKKTEKVKALEEEMVLCVSKELECAKKDLQKENVNVVFYDKQIPMKPILDRIRQIEEEQLREEEERVSEREMELTGEIVSLGDVARSQNVGIEAVKRVLENSEEGRVVGDLFVKNSVLDDLRMRVAALDDMRLPSVRNVLKEYNLDEKVLKVLGYDIEWKTLDTNQAVVKRAESS
;
A
#
# COMPACT_ATOMS: atom_id res chain seq x y z
N MET A 1 -15.71 -0.11 15.87
CA MET A 1 -15.48 -1.05 17.00
C MET A 1 -16.04 -0.46 18.29
N PHE A 2 -16.50 -1.28 19.23
CA PHE A 2 -17.09 -0.87 20.51
C PHE A 2 -16.21 -1.29 21.70
N SER A 3 -16.55 -0.80 22.90
CA SER A 3 -16.05 -1.40 24.14
C SER A 3 -16.69 -2.77 24.36
N LYS A 4 -16.04 -3.64 25.14
CA LYS A 4 -16.54 -4.99 25.42
C LYS A 4 -17.87 -4.99 26.17
N ASP A 5 -18.19 -3.94 26.92
CA ASP A 5 -19.44 -3.83 27.69
C ASP A 5 -20.67 -3.72 26.79
N LEU A 6 -20.49 -3.24 25.56
CA LEU A 6 -21.52 -3.14 24.53
C LEU A 6 -21.63 -4.41 23.67
N LEU A 7 -20.77 -5.42 23.88
CA LEU A 7 -20.78 -6.64 23.09
C LEU A 7 -22.01 -7.51 23.44
N VAL A 8 -22.88 -7.71 22.46
CA VAL A 8 -24.03 -8.61 22.53
C VAL A 8 -23.76 -9.87 21.72
N THR A 9 -23.71 -11.03 22.39
CA THR A 9 -23.43 -12.32 21.76
C THR A 9 -24.35 -13.41 22.29
N ARG A 10 -24.59 -14.42 21.47
CA ARG A 10 -25.19 -15.70 21.86
C ARG A 10 -24.09 -16.76 21.91
N LYS A 11 -23.95 -17.43 23.05
CA LYS A 11 -22.99 -18.52 23.24
C LYS A 11 -23.74 -19.86 23.21
N ARG A 12 -23.42 -20.73 22.23
CA ARG A 12 -23.93 -22.11 22.15
C ARG A 12 -22.78 -23.00 21.71
N ARG A 13 -22.19 -23.75 22.64
CA ARG A 13 -20.98 -24.57 22.39
C ARG A 13 -21.16 -25.45 21.13
N PRO A 14 -20.19 -25.48 20.19
CA PRO A 14 -18.88 -24.81 20.25
C PRO A 14 -18.86 -23.35 19.78
N TYR A 15 -20.00 -22.77 19.41
CA TYR A 15 -20.09 -21.48 18.72
C TYR A 15 -20.37 -20.27 19.62
N ILE A 16 -19.86 -19.12 19.21
CA ILE A 16 -20.23 -17.79 19.70
C ILE A 16 -20.62 -16.93 18.50
N THR A 17 -21.79 -16.30 18.54
CA THR A 17 -22.29 -15.48 17.44
C THR A 17 -22.72 -14.10 17.93
N PRO A 18 -22.36 -13.01 17.23
CA PRO A 18 -22.95 -11.70 17.48
C PRO A 18 -24.47 -11.73 17.28
N VAL A 19 -25.20 -10.95 18.07
CA VAL A 19 -26.64 -10.72 17.85
C VAL A 19 -26.79 -9.49 16.95
N TYR A 20 -26.91 -9.73 15.65
CA TYR A 20 -27.08 -8.68 14.65
C TYR A 20 -28.47 -8.06 14.69
N ILE A 21 -28.55 -6.79 14.32
CA ILE A 21 -29.81 -6.11 14.01
C ILE A 21 -30.10 -6.36 12.53
N HIS A 22 -31.33 -6.73 12.20
CA HIS A 22 -31.73 -6.94 10.82
C HIS A 22 -31.97 -5.60 10.10
N THR A 23 -31.75 -5.55 8.78
CA THR A 23 -31.80 -4.30 7.99
C THR A 23 -33.20 -3.71 7.83
N ASP A 24 -34.24 -4.44 8.24
CA ASP A 24 -35.64 -4.02 8.32
C ASP A 24 -36.00 -3.44 9.71
N GLU A 25 -35.19 -3.70 10.74
CA GLU A 25 -35.39 -3.22 12.11
C GLU A 25 -34.79 -1.81 12.33
N LEU A 26 -35.28 -0.83 11.56
CA LEU A 26 -34.67 0.51 11.49
C LEU A 26 -35.22 1.53 12.50
N LEU A 27 -36.27 1.18 13.26
CA LEU A 27 -36.97 2.13 14.13
C LEU A 27 -36.03 2.76 15.16
N LEU A 28 -35.22 1.94 15.83
CA LEU A 28 -34.31 2.44 16.86
C LEU A 28 -33.21 3.32 16.28
N ALA A 29 -32.59 2.88 15.18
CA ALA A 29 -31.58 3.68 14.47
C ALA A 29 -32.14 5.02 13.99
N THR A 30 -33.36 5.04 13.44
CA THR A 30 -34.04 6.27 13.00
C THR A 30 -34.25 7.24 14.17
N ARG A 31 -34.71 6.73 15.32
CA ARG A 31 -34.90 7.56 16.52
C ARG A 31 -33.58 8.12 17.04
N ILE A 32 -32.53 7.30 17.11
CA ILE A 32 -31.19 7.75 17.52
C ILE A 32 -30.67 8.85 16.60
N ILE A 33 -30.72 8.66 15.27
CA ILE A 33 -30.31 9.69 14.31
C ILE A 33 -31.07 11.00 14.54
N SER A 34 -32.36 10.91 14.86
CA SER A 34 -33.21 12.08 15.06
C SER A 34 -32.81 12.93 16.28
N PHE A 35 -32.06 12.39 17.24
CA PHE A 35 -31.55 13.12 18.40
C PHE A 35 -30.33 13.96 18.07
N TYR A 36 -29.56 13.60 17.05
CA TYR A 36 -28.34 14.31 16.67
C TYR A 36 -28.66 15.43 15.68
N ARG A 37 -29.04 16.60 16.20
CA ARG A 37 -29.35 17.81 15.41
C ARG A 37 -28.54 19.01 15.88
N LYS A 38 -28.19 19.91 14.96
CA LYS A 38 -27.45 21.14 15.27
C LYS A 38 -28.14 21.93 16.38
N GLY A 39 -27.35 22.45 17.32
CA GLY A 39 -27.83 23.22 18.46
C GLY A 39 -28.22 22.40 19.71
N LYS A 40 -28.31 21.07 19.62
CA LYS A 40 -28.48 20.22 20.81
C LYS A 40 -27.16 20.02 21.55
N SER A 41 -27.22 19.97 22.88
CA SER A 41 -26.10 19.67 23.77
C SER A 41 -25.83 18.17 23.91
N LYS A 42 -24.61 17.83 24.32
CA LYS A 42 -24.21 16.46 24.63
C LYS A 42 -25.10 15.83 25.72
N GLY A 43 -25.45 16.60 26.75
CA GLY A 43 -26.30 16.20 27.87
C GLY A 43 -27.74 15.91 27.44
N GLU A 44 -28.35 16.77 26.63
CA GLU A 44 -29.69 16.52 26.07
C GLU A 44 -29.72 15.22 25.26
N ILE A 45 -28.67 14.93 24.48
CA ILE A 45 -28.56 13.68 23.73
C ILE A 45 -28.43 12.48 24.67
N ASP A 46 -27.63 12.59 25.74
CA ASP A 46 -27.50 11.54 26.75
C ASP A 46 -28.85 11.26 27.45
N GLU A 47 -29.61 12.30 27.78
CA GLU A 47 -30.95 12.16 28.38
C GLU A 47 -31.95 11.50 27.41
N GLU A 48 -32.02 11.97 26.15
CA GLU A 48 -32.93 11.41 25.15
C GLU A 48 -32.57 9.96 24.79
N THR A 49 -31.28 9.64 24.71
CA THR A 49 -30.82 8.27 24.46
C THR A 49 -31.09 7.36 25.65
N ALA A 50 -30.83 7.83 26.88
CA ALA A 50 -31.16 7.09 28.10
C ALA A 50 -32.67 6.79 28.21
N ALA A 51 -33.54 7.71 27.78
CA ALA A 51 -34.98 7.51 27.75
C ALA A 51 -35.44 6.39 26.78
N LEU A 52 -34.60 5.98 25.82
CA LEU A 52 -34.85 4.83 24.94
C LEU A 52 -34.37 3.50 25.51
N GLU A 53 -33.57 3.53 26.58
CA GLU A 53 -32.99 2.33 27.16
C GLU A 53 -34.02 1.51 27.92
N THR A 54 -33.94 0.20 27.71
CA THR A 54 -34.64 -0.83 28.46
C THR A 54 -33.61 -1.87 28.89
N HIS A 55 -33.99 -2.73 29.83
CA HIS A 55 -33.11 -3.81 30.30
C HIS A 55 -32.58 -4.72 29.17
N SER A 56 -33.31 -4.86 28.06
CA SER A 56 -32.94 -5.74 26.95
C SER A 56 -32.17 -5.04 25.83
N ASN A 57 -32.38 -3.74 25.61
CA ASN A 57 -31.83 -3.03 24.44
C ASN A 57 -30.74 -1.99 24.76
N PHE A 58 -30.44 -1.70 26.03
CA PHE A 58 -29.53 -0.60 26.40
C PHE A 58 -28.16 -0.68 25.69
N ARG A 59 -27.60 -1.88 25.50
CA ARG A 59 -26.33 -2.07 24.75
C ARG A 59 -26.45 -1.65 23.29
N VAL A 60 -27.60 -1.94 22.67
CA VAL A 60 -27.89 -1.57 21.28
C VAL A 60 -28.05 -0.06 21.17
N VAL A 61 -28.84 0.55 22.06
CA VAL A 61 -29.06 2.00 22.13
C VAL A 61 -27.72 2.74 22.25
N ARG A 62 -26.90 2.34 23.23
CA ARG A 62 -25.57 2.92 23.45
C ARG A 62 -24.64 2.69 22.27
N GLY A 63 -24.65 1.51 21.67
CA GLY A 63 -23.83 1.21 20.49
C GLY A 63 -24.19 2.05 19.27
N LEU A 64 -25.49 2.26 19.00
CA LEU A 64 -25.95 3.13 17.92
C LEU A 64 -25.62 4.60 18.21
N SER A 65 -25.84 5.05 19.45
CA SER A 65 -25.49 6.41 19.89
C SER A 65 -23.99 6.68 19.75
N GLU A 66 -23.14 5.75 20.21
CA GLU A 66 -21.68 5.80 20.06
C GLU A 66 -21.23 5.97 18.59
N LEU A 67 -21.89 5.32 17.63
CA LEU A 67 -21.60 5.50 16.22
C LEU A 67 -21.97 6.90 15.72
N MET A 68 -23.10 7.46 16.16
CA MET A 68 -23.48 8.83 15.86
C MET A 68 -22.54 9.84 16.51
N ARG A 69 -22.09 9.61 17.75
CA ARG A 69 -21.10 10.46 18.43
C ARG A 69 -19.81 10.62 17.62
N ARG A 70 -19.32 9.54 17.01
CA ARG A 70 -18.10 9.56 16.16
C ARG A 70 -18.27 10.38 14.87
N ARG A 71 -19.50 10.58 14.43
CA ARG A 71 -19.89 11.37 13.27
C ARG A 71 -20.24 12.81 13.63
N THR A 72 -20.14 13.18 14.90
CA THR A 72 -20.63 14.45 15.42
C THR A 72 -19.49 15.28 15.98
N THR A 73 -19.39 16.53 15.55
CA THR A 73 -18.44 17.50 16.09
C THR A 73 -19.13 18.34 17.15
N PHE A 74 -18.69 18.18 18.39
CA PHE A 74 -19.16 18.97 19.53
C PHE A 74 -18.23 20.16 19.75
N ALA A 75 -18.82 21.33 20.00
CA ALA A 75 -18.07 22.54 20.32
C ALA A 75 -18.75 23.30 21.47
N PRO A 76 -17.98 23.96 22.35
CA PRO A 76 -18.56 24.88 23.31
C PRO A 76 -19.17 26.08 22.57
N LEU A 77 -20.33 26.55 23.01
CA LEU A 77 -20.96 27.79 22.53
C LEU A 77 -21.19 28.73 23.71
N TYR A 78 -20.50 29.87 23.69
CA TYR A 78 -20.64 30.92 24.70
C TYR A 78 -20.38 32.29 24.07
N VAL A 79 -21.02 33.31 24.62
CA VAL A 79 -20.79 34.72 24.24
C VAL A 79 -19.62 35.30 25.04
N THR A 80 -19.53 34.89 26.32
CA THR A 80 -18.47 35.33 27.25
C THR A 80 -17.72 34.11 27.76
N ASP A 81 -16.40 34.21 27.92
CA ASP A 81 -15.58 33.11 28.43
C ASP A 81 -16.15 32.52 29.75
N PRO A 82 -16.51 31.22 29.80
CA PRO A 82 -17.19 30.60 30.95
C PRO A 82 -16.40 30.70 32.26
N ARG A 83 -15.08 30.70 32.17
CA ARG A 83 -14.21 30.84 33.35
C ARG A 83 -14.29 32.25 33.91
N THR A 84 -14.24 33.25 33.03
CA THR A 84 -14.36 34.67 33.41
C THR A 84 -15.71 34.98 34.03
N VAL A 85 -16.80 34.44 33.46
CA VAL A 85 -18.16 34.55 34.03
C VAL A 85 -18.21 33.94 35.44
N ARG A 86 -17.70 32.71 35.61
CA ARG A 86 -17.68 32.04 36.93
C ARG A 86 -16.84 32.77 37.96
N THR A 87 -15.64 33.25 37.60
CA THR A 87 -14.81 34.02 38.53
C THR A 87 -15.54 35.25 39.02
N PHE A 88 -16.15 36.02 38.12
CA PHE A 88 -16.89 37.23 38.48
C PHE A 88 -18.10 36.94 39.39
N LEU A 89 -18.86 35.88 39.11
CA LEU A 89 -20.02 35.51 39.91
C LEU A 89 -19.63 34.94 41.27
N TYR A 90 -18.58 34.10 41.35
CA TYR A 90 -18.13 33.51 42.61
C TYR A 90 -17.51 34.53 43.58
N GLU A 91 -16.91 35.61 43.08
CA GLU A 91 -16.43 36.72 43.92
C GLU A 91 -17.54 37.42 44.72
N ARG A 92 -18.81 37.31 44.29
CA ARG A 92 -19.98 37.88 44.97
C ARG A 92 -20.53 36.99 46.09
N GLY A 93 -19.93 35.83 46.32
CA GLY A 93 -20.38 34.86 47.31
C GLY A 93 -21.57 34.02 46.85
N ILE A 94 -22.25 33.39 47.81
CA ILE A 94 -23.36 32.49 47.55
C ILE A 94 -24.67 33.28 47.64
N ALA A 95 -25.46 33.30 46.56
CA ALA A 95 -26.82 33.78 46.60
C ALA A 95 -27.73 32.77 47.33
N VAL A 96 -28.39 33.19 48.41
CA VAL A 96 -29.27 32.33 49.24
C VAL A 96 -30.74 32.44 48.85
N ASN A 97 -31.11 33.43 48.03
CA ASN A 97 -32.47 33.61 47.51
C ASN A 97 -32.47 34.00 46.02
N LYS A 98 -33.66 34.04 45.41
CA LYS A 98 -33.82 34.35 43.97
C LYS A 98 -33.48 35.80 43.63
N GLU A 99 -33.69 36.73 44.56
CA GLU A 99 -33.45 38.16 44.37
C GLU A 99 -31.95 38.43 44.29
N GLU A 100 -31.17 37.89 45.23
CA GLU A 100 -29.70 37.93 45.24
C GLU A 100 -29.10 37.29 43.98
N ARG A 101 -29.65 36.15 43.54
CA ARG A 101 -29.20 35.49 42.30
C ARG A 101 -29.43 36.39 41.09
N SER A 102 -30.61 36.99 40.99
CA SER A 102 -30.98 37.84 39.85
C SER A 102 -30.10 39.09 39.79
N LEU A 103 -29.87 39.72 40.94
CA LEU A 103 -28.97 40.89 41.05
C LEU A 103 -27.53 40.55 40.64
N ALA A 104 -26.99 39.41 41.10
CA ALA A 104 -25.64 38.98 40.70
C ALA A 104 -25.51 38.73 39.18
N LEU A 105 -26.54 38.17 38.56
CA LEU A 105 -26.58 37.94 37.12
C LEU A 105 -26.72 39.25 36.31
N GLU A 106 -27.55 40.18 36.77
CA GLU A 106 -27.70 41.51 36.17
C GLU A 106 -26.39 42.30 36.23
N GLU A 107 -25.67 42.24 37.37
CA GLU A 107 -24.34 42.84 37.48
C GLU A 107 -23.33 42.22 36.52
N ALA A 108 -23.37 40.91 36.31
CA ALA A 108 -22.51 40.21 35.36
C ALA A 108 -22.84 40.60 33.91
N ALA A 109 -24.13 40.61 33.56
CA ALA A 109 -24.63 41.03 32.26
C ALA A 109 -24.16 42.47 31.94
N LEU A 110 -24.29 43.38 32.90
CA LEU A 110 -23.83 44.77 32.77
C LEU A 110 -22.31 44.86 32.64
N LYS A 111 -21.54 44.10 33.45
CA LYS A 111 -20.07 44.08 33.37
C LYS A 111 -19.56 43.62 32.02
N PHE A 112 -20.15 42.56 31.47
CA PHE A 112 -19.70 41.94 30.23
C PHE A 112 -20.41 42.48 28.98
N SER A 113 -21.37 43.41 29.14
CA SER A 113 -22.14 44.02 28.05
C SER A 113 -22.91 43.00 27.20
N VAL A 114 -23.51 42.01 27.86
CA VAL A 114 -24.31 40.94 27.25
C VAL A 114 -25.64 40.78 28.00
N SER A 115 -26.55 39.94 27.52
CA SER A 115 -27.80 39.67 28.23
C SER A 115 -27.59 38.76 29.46
N VAL A 116 -28.56 38.73 30.37
CA VAL A 116 -28.52 37.78 31.50
C VAL A 116 -28.57 36.34 31.00
N GLU A 117 -29.34 36.10 29.95
CA GLU A 117 -29.44 34.81 29.27
C GLU A 117 -28.10 34.37 28.66
N ASP A 118 -27.32 35.31 28.11
CA ASP A 118 -25.96 35.03 27.62
C ASP A 118 -25.00 34.67 28.74
N ILE A 119 -25.12 35.30 29.91
CA ILE A 119 -24.33 34.95 31.10
C ILE A 119 -24.69 33.55 31.60
N GLU A 120 -25.98 33.26 31.72
CA GLU A 120 -26.46 31.96 32.19
C GLU A 120 -26.05 30.84 31.25
N SER A 121 -26.23 31.02 29.94
CA SER A 121 -25.81 30.03 28.93
C SER A 121 -24.29 29.88 28.86
N SER A 122 -23.52 30.96 29.01
CA SER A 122 -22.06 30.91 29.01
C SER A 122 -21.49 30.27 30.28
N PHE A 123 -22.20 30.25 31.41
CA PHE A 123 -21.65 29.84 32.72
C PHE A 123 -21.04 28.43 32.73
N TRP A 124 -21.67 27.46 32.07
CA TRP A 124 -21.22 26.05 32.01
C TRP A 124 -20.79 25.57 30.63
N ALA A 125 -20.79 26.45 29.63
CA ALA A 125 -20.59 26.10 28.23
C ALA A 125 -19.23 25.42 27.93
N ASP A 126 -18.23 25.54 28.82
CA ASP A 126 -16.94 24.87 28.68
C ASP A 126 -16.94 23.39 29.09
N ARG A 127 -17.94 22.92 29.85
CA ARG A 127 -18.05 21.50 30.21
C ARG A 127 -18.60 20.67 29.05
N GLU A 128 -18.09 19.45 28.90
CA GLU A 128 -18.46 18.57 27.77
C GLU A 128 -19.96 18.31 27.65
N GLU A 129 -20.68 18.20 28.78
CA GLU A 129 -22.13 17.97 28.80
C GLU A 129 -22.93 19.10 28.12
N PHE A 130 -22.40 20.33 28.12
CA PHE A 130 -23.03 21.50 27.50
C PHE A 130 -22.46 21.82 26.12
N HIS A 131 -21.47 21.06 25.62
CA HIS A 131 -21.00 21.26 24.25
C HIS A 131 -22.12 20.92 23.27
N ILE A 132 -22.31 21.80 22.29
CA ILE A 132 -23.38 21.68 21.31
C ILE A 132 -22.89 21.03 20.02
N ILE A 133 -23.81 20.41 19.28
CA ILE A 133 -23.53 19.93 17.93
C ILE A 133 -23.30 21.12 17.00
N SER A 134 -22.05 21.25 16.55
CA SER A 134 -21.66 22.19 15.48
C SER A 134 -21.87 21.57 14.10
N ASP A 135 -21.56 20.29 13.97
CA ASP A 135 -21.71 19.53 12.73
C ASP A 135 -21.97 18.04 13.00
N VAL A 136 -22.69 17.40 12.09
CA VAL A 136 -22.98 15.96 12.12
C VAL A 136 -22.97 15.41 10.70
N GLU A 137 -22.19 14.36 10.46
CA GLU A 137 -22.19 13.67 9.18
C GLU A 137 -23.49 12.88 9.00
N ASP A 138 -24.18 13.11 7.89
CA ASP A 138 -25.41 12.41 7.56
C ASP A 138 -25.18 10.90 7.34
N ILE A 139 -26.12 10.09 7.84
CA ILE A 139 -26.13 8.64 7.64
C ILE A 139 -27.57 8.12 7.59
N SER A 140 -27.81 7.14 6.71
CA SER A 140 -29.10 6.44 6.68
C SER A 140 -29.26 5.50 7.88
N ALA A 141 -30.49 5.27 8.33
CA ALA A 141 -30.76 4.30 9.41
C ALA A 141 -30.26 2.88 9.05
N GLY A 142 -30.39 2.49 7.79
CA GLY A 142 -29.90 1.21 7.28
C GLY A 142 -28.38 1.07 7.37
N ASP A 143 -27.65 2.11 6.99
CA ASP A 143 -26.19 2.11 7.08
C ASP A 143 -25.71 2.15 8.53
N LEU A 144 -26.37 2.91 9.41
CA LEU A 144 -26.05 2.93 10.83
C LEU A 144 -26.16 1.53 11.46
N VAL A 145 -27.22 0.79 11.13
CA VAL A 145 -27.41 -0.60 11.54
C VAL A 145 -26.30 -1.51 11.00
N LYS A 146 -25.93 -1.35 9.73
CA LYS A 146 -24.83 -2.09 9.12
C LYS A 146 -23.49 -1.82 9.83
N TYR A 147 -23.16 -0.56 10.10
CA TYR A 147 -21.96 -0.18 10.85
C TYR A 147 -21.98 -0.67 12.31
N TYR A 148 -23.16 -0.77 12.92
CA TYR A 148 -23.34 -1.40 14.23
C TYR A 148 -22.97 -2.88 14.17
N ASN A 149 -23.51 -3.63 13.20
CA ASN A 149 -23.20 -5.05 13.01
C ASN A 149 -21.70 -5.27 12.76
N LEU A 150 -21.07 -4.44 11.92
CA LEU A 150 -19.61 -4.49 11.70
C LEU A 150 -18.84 -4.23 12.99
N SER A 151 -19.17 -3.16 13.72
CA SER A 151 -18.51 -2.83 14.98
C SER A 151 -18.68 -3.92 16.02
N LEU A 152 -19.84 -4.58 16.08
CA LEU A 152 -20.12 -5.69 16.97
C LEU A 152 -19.23 -6.90 16.65
N THR A 153 -19.13 -7.28 15.38
CA THR A 153 -18.25 -8.39 14.94
C THR A 153 -16.79 -8.08 15.22
N GLN A 154 -16.31 -6.88 14.91
CA GLN A 154 -14.94 -6.48 15.20
C GLN A 154 -14.65 -6.51 16.71
N THR A 155 -15.62 -6.11 17.55
CA THR A 155 -15.46 -6.15 19.02
C THR A 155 -15.37 -7.57 19.54
N LEU A 156 -16.11 -8.52 18.95
CA LEU A 156 -15.96 -9.95 19.26
C LEU A 156 -14.56 -10.46 18.92
N LEU A 157 -13.99 -10.02 17.80
CA LEU A 157 -12.66 -10.40 17.34
C LEU A 157 -11.52 -9.86 18.22
N PHE A 158 -11.78 -8.92 19.15
CA PHE A 158 -10.77 -8.46 20.11
C PHE A 158 -10.22 -9.58 21.01
N ASP A 159 -11.03 -10.61 21.23
CA ASP A 159 -10.66 -11.81 22.00
C ASP A 159 -10.28 -12.99 21.08
N ALA A 160 -10.05 -12.75 19.79
CA ALA A 160 -9.61 -13.78 18.87
C ALA A 160 -8.13 -14.16 19.11
N ILE A 161 -7.86 -15.46 19.17
CA ILE A 161 -6.51 -16.04 19.19
C ILE A 161 -5.98 -16.17 17.76
N SER A 162 -6.86 -16.60 16.84
CA SER A 162 -6.56 -16.82 15.44
C SER A 162 -7.79 -16.51 14.57
N LEU A 163 -7.53 -16.15 13.33
CA LEU A 163 -8.53 -15.87 12.31
C LEU A 163 -8.17 -16.65 11.05
N GLN A 164 -8.98 -17.64 10.70
CA GLN A 164 -8.87 -18.34 9.44
C GLN A 164 -9.84 -17.73 8.44
N PHE A 165 -9.44 -17.56 7.19
CA PHE A 165 -10.33 -17.10 6.13
C PHE A 165 -10.06 -17.79 4.79
N SER A 166 -11.08 -17.82 3.95
CA SER A 166 -10.96 -18.08 2.51
C SER A 166 -11.66 -16.97 1.73
N SER A 167 -11.18 -16.69 0.53
CA SER A 167 -11.61 -15.56 -0.29
C SER A 167 -11.56 -15.93 -1.76
N SER A 168 -12.51 -15.49 -2.58
CA SER A 168 -12.44 -15.69 -4.03
C SER A 168 -11.49 -14.72 -4.74
N GLY A 169 -10.91 -13.75 -4.01
CA GLY A 169 -10.02 -12.74 -4.57
C GLY A 169 -9.58 -11.71 -3.53
N ASN A 170 -9.16 -10.53 -3.99
CA ASN A 170 -8.71 -9.42 -3.13
C ASN A 170 -7.50 -9.75 -2.22
N TYR A 171 -6.77 -10.83 -2.53
CA TYR A 171 -5.69 -11.32 -1.68
C TYR A 171 -4.62 -10.25 -1.45
N GLN A 172 -4.18 -9.54 -2.48
CA GLN A 172 -3.19 -8.45 -2.35
C GLN A 172 -3.58 -7.47 -1.25
N ASN A 173 -4.79 -6.89 -1.29
CA ASN A 173 -5.25 -5.96 -0.27
C ASN A 173 -5.35 -6.58 1.13
N ILE A 174 -5.71 -7.86 1.23
CA ILE A 174 -5.81 -8.57 2.51
C ILE A 174 -4.41 -8.79 3.09
N PHE A 175 -3.45 -9.26 2.28
CA PHE A 175 -2.09 -9.53 2.71
C PHE A 175 -1.30 -8.26 3.03
N ARG A 176 -1.50 -7.18 2.26
CA ARG A 176 -1.07 -5.82 2.64
C ARG A 176 -1.54 -5.48 4.04
N MET A 177 -2.84 -5.60 4.30
CA MET A 177 -3.37 -5.27 5.62
C MET A 177 -2.81 -6.20 6.73
N ILE A 178 -2.56 -7.47 6.43
CA ILE A 178 -1.88 -8.40 7.37
C ILE A 178 -0.47 -7.88 7.71
N LYS A 179 0.31 -7.48 6.70
CA LYS A 179 1.67 -6.93 6.88
C LYS A 179 1.64 -5.60 7.63
N TYR A 180 0.78 -4.65 7.22
CA TYR A 180 0.54 -3.37 7.92
C TYR A 180 0.25 -3.55 9.41
N LEU A 181 -0.57 -4.55 9.75
CA LEU A 181 -0.99 -4.82 11.13
C LEU A 181 0.05 -5.60 11.94
N GLY A 182 1.19 -5.99 11.34
CA GLY A 182 2.22 -6.79 11.98
C GLY A 182 1.73 -8.20 12.37
N LEU A 183 0.79 -8.74 11.59
CA LEU A 183 0.22 -10.07 11.80
C LEU A 183 1.03 -11.12 11.03
N MET A 184 1.04 -12.35 11.54
CA MET A 184 1.60 -13.50 10.84
C MET A 184 0.49 -14.26 10.13
N TYR A 185 0.86 -14.95 9.06
CA TYR A 185 -0.07 -15.78 8.33
C TYR A 185 0.58 -17.09 7.87
N GLU A 186 -0.25 -18.11 7.77
CA GLU A 186 0.06 -19.39 7.15
C GLU A 186 -0.99 -19.63 6.07
N VAL A 187 -0.56 -20.06 4.89
CA VAL A 187 -1.45 -20.37 3.77
C VAL A 187 -1.42 -21.88 3.57
N ASP A 188 -2.61 -22.48 3.62
CA ASP A 188 -2.84 -23.85 3.23
C ASP A 188 -3.32 -23.87 1.77
N SER A 189 -2.53 -24.51 0.92
CA SER A 189 -2.74 -24.57 -0.52
C SER A 189 -3.33 -25.88 -1.02
N GLU A 190 -3.60 -26.83 -0.11
CA GLU A 190 -4.31 -28.08 -0.45
C GLU A 190 -5.81 -27.84 -0.70
N HIS A 191 -6.30 -26.63 -0.41
CA HIS A 191 -7.68 -26.23 -0.56
C HIS A 191 -7.86 -25.16 -1.65
N ASP A 192 -8.88 -25.31 -2.49
CA ASP A 192 -9.35 -24.29 -3.43
C ASP A 192 -10.80 -23.88 -3.06
N PRO A 193 -11.05 -22.63 -2.63
CA PRO A 193 -10.10 -21.50 -2.51
C PRO A 193 -9.11 -21.66 -1.35
N LEU A 194 -7.94 -21.02 -1.46
CA LEU A 194 -6.87 -21.02 -0.46
C LEU A 194 -7.39 -20.65 0.93
N VAL A 195 -6.93 -21.39 1.94
CA VAL A 195 -7.28 -21.14 3.34
C VAL A 195 -6.10 -20.49 4.03
N VAL A 196 -6.30 -19.27 4.51
CA VAL A 196 -5.27 -18.47 5.17
C VAL A 196 -5.57 -18.37 6.66
N THR A 197 -4.62 -18.77 7.49
CA THR A 197 -4.70 -18.65 8.95
C THR A 197 -3.83 -17.49 9.41
N VAL A 198 -4.45 -16.50 10.05
CA VAL A 198 -3.80 -15.29 10.55
C VAL A 198 -3.72 -15.32 12.07
N THR A 199 -2.54 -15.02 12.61
CA THR A 199 -2.24 -15.01 14.05
C THR A 199 -1.32 -13.84 14.41
N GLY A 200 -1.19 -13.54 15.71
CA GLY A 200 -0.23 -12.55 16.18
C GLY A 200 1.15 -13.17 16.46
N PRO A 201 2.28 -12.44 16.29
CA PRO A 201 3.65 -12.92 16.56
C PRO A 201 3.84 -13.64 17.90
N ALA A 202 3.24 -13.12 18.97
CA ALA A 202 3.35 -13.72 20.30
C ALA A 202 2.49 -14.98 20.49
N SER A 203 1.51 -15.23 19.60
CA SER A 203 0.62 -16.40 19.65
C SER A 203 1.35 -17.72 19.41
N LEU A 204 2.50 -17.70 18.72
CA LEU A 204 3.35 -18.89 18.49
C LEU A 204 3.90 -19.47 19.79
N PHE A 205 4.12 -18.64 20.80
CA PHE A 205 4.75 -19.04 22.07
C PHE A 205 3.76 -19.07 23.24
N ARG A 206 2.71 -18.22 23.21
CA ARG A 206 1.66 -18.15 24.24
C ARG A 206 0.34 -17.70 23.63
N LYS A 207 -0.80 -18.26 24.05
CA LYS A 207 -2.13 -17.71 23.70
C LYS A 207 -2.24 -16.29 24.27
N THR A 208 -2.01 -15.27 23.44
CA THR A 208 -2.05 -13.87 23.87
C THR A 208 -3.06 -13.07 23.04
N LYS A 209 -3.81 -12.22 23.73
CA LYS A 209 -4.85 -11.36 23.12
C LYS A 209 -4.29 -10.05 22.57
N LYS A 210 -2.95 -9.89 22.55
CA LYS A 210 -2.27 -8.63 22.20
C LYS A 210 -2.61 -8.13 20.79
N TYR A 211 -3.02 -9.04 19.90
CA TYR A 211 -3.27 -8.76 18.48
C TYR A 211 -4.74 -8.86 18.06
N GLY A 212 -5.69 -9.09 18.99
CA GLY A 212 -7.10 -9.23 18.63
C GLY A 212 -7.70 -7.99 17.98
N THR A 213 -7.25 -6.80 18.37
CA THR A 213 -7.65 -5.53 17.72
C THR A 213 -7.12 -5.44 16.28
N ALA A 214 -5.93 -5.97 16.01
CA ALA A 214 -5.39 -6.07 14.66
C ALA A 214 -6.20 -7.07 13.81
N LEU A 215 -6.47 -8.27 14.33
CA LEU A 215 -7.34 -9.25 13.65
C LEU A 215 -8.73 -8.66 13.33
N ALA A 216 -9.29 -7.86 14.23
CA ALA A 216 -10.56 -7.16 14.01
C ALA A 216 -10.50 -6.12 12.88
N LYS A 217 -9.36 -5.44 12.70
CA LYS A 217 -9.15 -4.48 11.60
C LYS A 217 -9.03 -5.16 10.24
N LEU A 218 -8.63 -6.43 10.19
CA LEU A 218 -8.52 -7.19 8.95
C LEU A 218 -9.89 -7.55 8.33
N LEU A 219 -10.92 -7.73 9.16
CA LEU A 219 -12.25 -8.19 8.76
C LEU A 219 -12.85 -7.39 7.56
N PRO A 220 -12.92 -6.04 7.58
CA PRO A 220 -13.39 -5.24 6.44
C PRO A 220 -12.70 -5.53 5.09
N HIS A 221 -11.43 -5.91 5.11
CA HIS A 221 -10.65 -6.18 3.90
C HIS A 221 -10.97 -7.55 3.30
N ILE A 222 -11.21 -8.54 4.16
CA ILE A 222 -11.63 -9.88 3.73
C ILE A 222 -13.04 -9.81 3.12
N MET A 223 -13.94 -9.05 3.76
CA MET A 223 -15.35 -8.94 3.36
C MET A 223 -15.58 -8.25 2.01
N ARG A 224 -14.54 -7.66 1.42
CA ARG A 224 -14.61 -6.99 0.11
C ARG A 224 -14.61 -7.96 -1.06
N ALA A 225 -14.12 -9.18 -0.88
CA ALA A 225 -14.16 -10.17 -1.94
C ALA A 225 -15.61 -10.57 -2.28
N PRO A 226 -15.91 -10.97 -3.53
CA PRO A 226 -17.25 -11.43 -3.90
C PRO A 226 -17.76 -12.62 -3.08
N SER A 227 -16.85 -13.55 -2.75
CA SER A 227 -17.13 -14.67 -1.86
C SER A 227 -16.03 -14.78 -0.82
N TRP A 228 -16.41 -14.93 0.44
CA TRP A 228 -15.49 -15.03 1.57
C TRP A 228 -16.10 -15.84 2.71
N LYS A 229 -15.24 -16.53 3.47
CA LYS A 229 -15.59 -17.22 4.71
C LYS A 229 -14.53 -16.92 5.75
N ILE A 230 -14.97 -16.75 7.00
CA ILE A 230 -14.11 -16.46 8.14
C ILE A 230 -14.49 -17.38 9.30
N ARG A 231 -13.47 -17.89 9.97
CA ARG A 231 -13.56 -18.71 11.17
C ARG A 231 -12.54 -18.23 12.20
N ALA A 232 -13.02 -17.66 13.30
CA ALA A 232 -12.19 -17.16 14.38
C ALA A 232 -12.28 -18.03 15.63
N GLN A 233 -11.15 -18.25 16.31
CA GLN A 233 -11.12 -18.86 17.63
C GLN A 233 -11.14 -17.77 18.70
N ILE A 234 -12.21 -17.68 19.47
CA ILE A 234 -12.44 -16.62 20.47
C ILE A 234 -12.25 -17.20 21.88
N GLU A 235 -11.36 -16.60 22.66
CA GLU A 235 -11.16 -16.98 24.06
C GLU A 235 -11.92 -16.03 25.00
N THR A 236 -12.96 -16.54 25.65
CA THR A 236 -13.81 -15.76 26.57
C THR A 236 -13.91 -16.44 27.93
N MET A 237 -14.10 -15.64 28.98
CA MET A 237 -14.35 -16.18 30.32
C MET A 237 -15.80 -16.67 30.42
N VAL A 238 -15.98 -17.87 30.95
CA VAL A 238 -17.28 -18.45 31.29
C VAL A 238 -17.17 -18.98 32.70
N THR A 239 -18.01 -18.47 33.61
CA THR A 239 -17.99 -18.87 35.04
C THR A 239 -16.60 -18.80 35.68
N GLY A 240 -15.80 -17.79 35.30
CA GLY A 240 -14.43 -17.60 35.81
C GLY A 240 -13.33 -18.38 35.09
N GLU A 241 -13.66 -19.28 34.17
CA GLU A 241 -12.71 -20.12 33.45
C GLU A 241 -12.55 -19.68 31.98
N PRO A 242 -11.33 -19.70 31.41
CA PRO A 242 -11.13 -19.40 29.99
C PRO A 242 -11.65 -20.56 29.13
N ARG A 243 -12.49 -20.23 28.13
CA ARG A 243 -13.02 -21.19 27.16
C ARG A 243 -12.89 -20.66 25.74
N ILE A 244 -12.57 -21.57 24.82
CA ILE A 244 -12.48 -21.28 23.39
C ILE A 244 -13.81 -21.59 22.72
N TYR A 245 -14.32 -20.61 21.97
CA TYR A 245 -15.48 -20.72 21.11
C TYR A 245 -15.08 -20.42 19.66
N ILE A 246 -15.91 -20.85 18.73
CA ILE A 246 -15.74 -20.60 17.31
C ILE A 246 -16.76 -19.54 16.85
N CYS A 247 -16.28 -18.50 16.18
CA CYS A 247 -17.13 -17.56 15.46
C CYS A 247 -16.95 -17.81 13.96
N GLU A 248 -18.05 -18.10 13.26
CA GLU A 248 -18.06 -18.31 11.81
C GLU A 248 -18.95 -17.27 11.12
N LEU A 249 -18.46 -16.76 10.00
CA LEU A 249 -19.13 -15.75 9.19
C LEU A 249 -18.80 -15.98 7.72
N SER A 250 -19.76 -15.73 6.82
CA SER A 250 -19.52 -15.73 5.38
C SER A 250 -20.28 -14.62 4.67
N ASP A 251 -19.95 -14.45 3.40
CA ASP A 251 -20.65 -13.69 2.38
C ASP A 251 -22.18 -13.82 2.38
N SER A 252 -22.73 -14.96 2.85
CA SER A 252 -24.18 -15.16 3.05
C SER A 252 -24.84 -14.10 3.93
N LYS A 253 -24.07 -13.44 4.82
CA LYS A 253 -24.53 -12.35 5.69
C LYS A 253 -24.09 -10.96 5.22
N GLN A 254 -23.49 -10.82 4.03
CA GLN A 254 -22.94 -9.55 3.52
C GLN A 254 -23.95 -8.39 3.59
N LYS A 255 -25.24 -8.67 3.35
CA LYS A 255 -26.32 -7.66 3.43
C LYS A 255 -26.45 -6.98 4.79
N LEU A 256 -25.98 -7.61 5.88
CA LEU A 256 -26.01 -7.07 7.24
C LEU A 256 -24.87 -6.09 7.54
N PHE A 257 -23.93 -5.91 6.61
CA PHE A 257 -22.71 -5.13 6.79
C PHE A 257 -22.63 -3.98 5.78
N PRO A 258 -21.83 -2.94 6.05
CA PRO A 258 -21.68 -1.82 5.14
C PRO A 258 -20.78 -2.22 3.97
N ASP A 259 -20.97 -1.58 2.83
CA ASP A 259 -20.00 -1.63 1.76
C ASP A 259 -18.75 -0.86 2.22
N THR A 260 -17.61 -1.54 2.26
CA THR A 260 -16.38 -0.97 2.80
C THR A 260 -15.68 -0.14 1.72
N PRO A 261 -15.53 1.20 1.89
CA PRO A 261 -14.86 2.03 0.89
C PRO A 261 -13.36 1.69 0.80
N ASP A 262 -12.70 2.14 -0.26
CA ASP A 262 -11.26 2.07 -0.41
C ASP A 262 -10.55 2.75 0.77
N LEU A 263 -9.90 1.94 1.60
CA LEU A 263 -8.98 2.46 2.59
C LEU A 263 -7.74 2.93 1.85
N VAL A 264 -7.45 4.23 1.98
CA VAL A 264 -6.32 4.93 1.37
C VAL A 264 -5.04 4.11 1.53
N GLU A 265 -4.33 3.93 0.42
CA GLU A 265 -3.04 3.27 0.37
C GLU A 265 -2.05 3.95 1.32
N ARG A 266 -1.66 3.24 2.38
CA ARG A 266 -0.54 3.63 3.22
C ARG A 266 0.55 2.57 3.10
N PHE A 267 1.81 2.99 3.20
CA PHE A 267 2.95 2.08 3.25
C PHE A 267 2.94 1.34 4.59
N ASP A 268 3.36 0.07 4.55
CA ASP A 268 3.36 -0.81 5.72
C ASP A 268 4.67 -0.68 6.51
N SER A 269 5.75 -0.27 5.83
CA SER A 269 7.01 0.12 6.47
C SER A 269 7.69 1.30 5.77
N ALA A 270 8.37 2.13 6.57
CA ALA A 270 9.23 3.20 6.03
C ALA A 270 10.37 2.64 5.14
N VAL A 271 10.76 1.38 5.36
CA VAL A 271 11.80 0.69 4.60
C VAL A 271 11.31 0.36 3.18
N GLU A 272 10.10 -0.18 3.03
CA GLU A 272 9.49 -0.44 1.72
C GLU A 272 9.30 0.85 0.92
N GLU A 273 8.80 1.90 1.56
CA GLU A 273 8.57 3.20 0.93
C GLU A 273 9.88 3.82 0.42
N ASP A 274 10.91 3.81 1.27
CA ASP A 274 12.24 4.29 0.93
C ASP A 274 12.87 3.45 -0.20
N PHE A 275 12.72 2.12 -0.16
CA PHE A 275 13.22 1.24 -1.20
C PHE A 275 12.55 1.52 -2.54
N LEU A 276 11.21 1.57 -2.59
CA LEU A 276 10.46 1.83 -3.81
C LEU A 276 10.86 3.17 -4.44
N LYS A 277 10.91 4.24 -3.63
CA LYS A 277 11.32 5.59 -4.07
C LYS A 277 12.73 5.58 -4.65
N ARG A 278 13.70 4.98 -3.95
CA ARG A 278 15.09 4.92 -4.42
C ARG A 278 15.21 4.05 -5.68
N PHE A 279 14.54 2.91 -5.73
CA PHE A 279 14.54 2.03 -6.89
C PHE A 279 14.02 2.73 -8.15
N SER A 280 12.79 3.28 -8.09
CA SER A 280 12.18 3.98 -9.24
C SER A 280 12.99 5.19 -9.70
N SER A 281 13.75 5.83 -8.80
CA SER A 281 14.64 6.93 -9.16
C SER A 281 15.89 6.49 -9.93
N LEU A 282 16.44 5.31 -9.60
CA LEU A 282 17.69 4.78 -10.15
C LEU A 282 17.48 3.96 -11.43
N ARG A 283 16.36 3.23 -11.54
CA ARG A 283 16.05 2.31 -12.64
C ARG A 283 14.67 2.59 -13.21
N LYS A 284 14.58 3.57 -14.12
CA LYS A 284 13.33 3.92 -14.82
C LYS A 284 12.95 2.93 -15.92
N ASP A 285 13.90 2.07 -16.29
CA ASP A 285 13.76 1.06 -17.33
C ASP A 285 13.23 -0.29 -16.81
N TRP A 286 13.04 -0.40 -15.50
CA TRP A 286 12.38 -1.52 -14.83
C TRP A 286 11.10 -1.04 -14.15
N ASP A 287 10.02 -1.81 -14.28
CA ASP A 287 8.78 -1.57 -13.57
C ASP A 287 8.79 -2.31 -12.23
N ILE A 288 8.49 -1.60 -11.16
CA ILE A 288 8.46 -2.16 -9.80
C ILE A 288 7.03 -2.09 -9.26
N LYS A 289 6.44 -3.26 -9.01
CA LYS A 289 5.07 -3.40 -8.51
C LYS A 289 5.09 -3.95 -7.10
N ARG A 290 4.21 -3.44 -6.23
CA ARG A 290 4.00 -3.97 -4.88
C ARG A 290 3.08 -5.19 -4.93
N GLU A 291 3.36 -6.15 -4.05
CA GLU A 291 2.50 -7.32 -3.78
C GLU A 291 1.86 -7.90 -5.04
N PRO A 292 2.69 -8.23 -6.04
CA PRO A 292 2.26 -8.33 -7.43
C PRO A 292 1.34 -9.50 -7.70
N THR A 293 1.51 -10.61 -6.97
CA THR A 293 0.71 -11.83 -7.11
C THR A 293 1.00 -12.80 -5.97
N ILE A 294 0.18 -13.85 -5.89
CA ILE A 294 0.48 -15.04 -5.10
C ILE A 294 1.38 -15.96 -5.92
N LEU A 295 2.53 -16.34 -5.37
CA LEU A 295 3.40 -17.38 -5.90
C LEU A 295 3.00 -18.71 -5.27
N GLN A 296 2.70 -19.69 -6.12
CA GLN A 296 2.31 -21.03 -5.70
C GLN A 296 3.19 -22.06 -6.41
N THR A 297 3.83 -22.94 -5.62
CA THR A 297 4.59 -24.08 -6.13
C THR A 297 4.29 -25.31 -5.28
N GLY A 298 3.62 -26.30 -5.87
CA GLY A 298 3.13 -27.47 -5.15
C GLY A 298 2.23 -27.08 -3.97
N VAL A 299 2.68 -27.41 -2.75
CA VAL A 299 2.00 -27.10 -1.47
C VAL A 299 2.42 -25.76 -0.84
N THR A 300 3.35 -25.03 -1.47
CA THR A 300 3.90 -23.80 -0.92
C THR A 300 3.26 -22.58 -1.56
N VAL A 301 2.79 -21.64 -0.73
CA VAL A 301 2.29 -20.33 -1.16
C VAL A 301 3.08 -19.21 -0.48
N MET A 302 3.48 -18.21 -1.26
CA MET A 302 4.18 -17.02 -0.82
C MET A 302 3.69 -15.78 -1.57
N ILE A 303 3.76 -14.61 -0.91
CA ILE A 303 3.42 -13.33 -1.53
C ILE A 303 4.60 -12.38 -1.31
N PRO A 304 5.35 -12.06 -2.36
CA PRO A 304 6.50 -11.17 -2.26
C PRO A 304 6.05 -9.71 -2.08
N ASP A 305 6.88 -8.91 -1.40
CA ASP A 305 6.65 -7.46 -1.24
C ASP A 305 6.69 -6.71 -2.57
N PHE A 306 7.60 -7.09 -3.47
CA PHE A 306 7.73 -6.47 -4.79
C PHE A 306 7.95 -7.49 -5.89
N SER A 307 7.48 -7.19 -7.10
CA SER A 307 8.09 -7.69 -8.35
C SER A 307 8.81 -6.57 -9.04
N VAL A 308 9.92 -6.93 -9.67
CA VAL A 308 10.70 -6.07 -10.54
C VAL A 308 10.68 -6.72 -11.92
N GLU A 309 10.10 -6.01 -12.90
CA GLU A 309 9.77 -6.53 -14.23
C GLU A 309 10.41 -5.68 -15.32
N ARG A 310 11.00 -6.33 -16.33
CA ARG A 310 11.46 -5.70 -17.56
C ARG A 310 11.35 -6.68 -18.71
N ARG A 311 10.46 -6.38 -19.66
CA ARG A 311 10.14 -7.26 -20.80
C ARG A 311 9.77 -8.67 -20.32
N GLU A 312 10.54 -9.68 -20.70
CA GLU A 312 10.31 -11.09 -20.35
C GLU A 312 10.98 -11.49 -19.02
N LYS A 313 11.83 -10.64 -18.45
CA LYS A 313 12.51 -10.92 -17.18
C LYS A 313 11.74 -10.36 -16.01
N LYS A 314 11.63 -11.17 -14.96
CA LYS A 314 10.94 -10.86 -13.73
C LYS A 314 11.65 -11.53 -12.56
N PHE A 315 11.79 -10.79 -11.47
CA PHE A 315 12.19 -11.37 -10.20
C PHE A 315 11.43 -10.69 -9.06
N TYR A 316 11.45 -11.34 -7.90
CA TYR A 316 10.70 -10.90 -6.74
C TYR A 316 11.62 -10.45 -5.60
N ILE A 317 11.12 -9.54 -4.78
CA ILE A 317 11.81 -9.07 -3.57
C ILE A 317 10.88 -9.27 -2.39
N GLU A 318 11.40 -9.87 -1.33
CA GLU A 318 10.71 -10.00 -0.05
C GLU A 318 11.58 -9.38 1.04
N ILE A 319 10.99 -8.51 1.84
CA ILE A 319 11.60 -7.78 2.94
C ILE A 319 11.17 -8.43 4.26
N VAL A 320 12.14 -8.96 4.97
CA VAL A 320 11.98 -9.58 6.28
C VAL A 320 12.46 -8.60 7.34
N GLY A 321 11.51 -7.96 8.01
CA GLY A 321 11.74 -7.05 9.15
C GLY A 321 12.04 -7.80 10.44
N PHE A 322 11.00 -8.25 11.14
CA PHE A 322 11.13 -9.04 12.36
C PHE A 322 11.15 -10.54 12.06
N TRP A 323 12.10 -11.29 12.62
CA TRP A 323 12.22 -12.73 12.40
C TRP A 323 12.81 -13.47 13.60
N THR A 324 12.58 -14.79 13.68
CA THR A 324 13.32 -15.73 14.53
C THR A 324 14.04 -16.74 13.64
N PRO A 325 15.12 -17.40 14.08
CA PRO A 325 15.83 -18.39 13.26
C PRO A 325 14.90 -19.43 12.65
N GLU A 326 13.97 -19.98 13.42
CA GLU A 326 13.01 -20.99 12.97
C GLU A 326 12.01 -20.42 11.93
N TYR A 327 11.61 -19.16 12.10
CA TYR A 327 10.77 -18.47 11.11
C TYR A 327 11.53 -18.26 9.81
N LEU A 328 12.79 -17.82 9.89
CA LEU A 328 13.61 -17.57 8.72
C LEU A 328 13.96 -18.87 7.99
N GLU A 329 14.23 -19.96 8.71
CA GLU A 329 14.43 -21.29 8.13
C GLU A 329 13.19 -21.74 7.35
N LYS A 330 12.01 -21.75 7.98
CA LYS A 330 10.75 -22.11 7.29
C LYS A 330 10.46 -21.22 6.08
N LYS A 331 10.69 -19.91 6.22
CA LYS A 331 10.50 -18.95 5.12
C LYS A 331 11.48 -19.24 3.98
N THR A 332 12.73 -19.54 4.31
CA THR A 332 13.77 -19.85 3.33
C THR A 332 13.49 -21.18 2.64
N GLU A 333 13.01 -22.20 3.34
CA GLU A 333 12.55 -23.45 2.73
C GLU A 333 11.43 -23.21 1.72
N LYS A 334 10.45 -22.37 2.07
CA LYS A 334 9.38 -21.98 1.14
C LYS A 334 9.94 -21.27 -0.09
N VAL A 335 10.83 -20.32 0.09
CA VAL A 335 11.47 -19.57 -1.02
C VAL A 335 12.31 -20.51 -1.89
N LYS A 336 13.06 -21.43 -1.27
CA LYS A 336 13.86 -22.44 -1.98
C LYS A 336 12.99 -23.44 -2.76
N ALA A 337 11.73 -23.63 -2.37
CA ALA A 337 10.78 -24.48 -3.08
C ALA A 337 10.10 -23.74 -4.24
N LEU A 338 10.15 -22.41 -4.29
CA LEU A 338 9.71 -21.64 -5.45
C LEU A 338 10.75 -21.77 -6.57
N GLU A 339 10.26 -21.91 -7.80
CA GLU A 339 11.11 -21.91 -9.01
C GLU A 339 11.46 -20.50 -9.49
N GLU A 340 10.85 -19.48 -8.88
CA GLU A 340 10.96 -18.07 -9.23
C GLU A 340 12.26 -17.44 -8.70
N GLU A 341 12.83 -16.50 -9.45
CA GLU A 341 13.97 -15.71 -8.98
C GLU A 341 13.58 -14.76 -7.85
N MET A 342 14.33 -14.80 -6.74
CA MET A 342 13.99 -13.99 -5.57
C MET A 342 15.20 -13.39 -4.85
N VAL A 343 15.01 -12.17 -4.34
CA VAL A 343 15.92 -11.51 -3.39
C VAL A 343 15.25 -11.37 -2.03
N LEU A 344 15.81 -12.02 -1.02
CA LEU A 344 15.40 -11.88 0.37
C LEU A 344 16.21 -10.79 1.06
N CYS A 345 15.56 -9.69 1.41
CA CYS A 345 16.14 -8.62 2.20
C CYS A 345 15.89 -8.90 3.68
N VAL A 346 16.92 -9.19 4.49
CA VAL A 346 16.77 -9.60 5.90
C VAL A 346 17.36 -8.56 6.84
N SER A 347 16.60 -8.13 7.85
CA SER A 347 17.09 -7.20 8.88
C SER A 347 18.23 -7.83 9.69
N LYS A 348 19.26 -7.03 9.98
CA LYS A 348 20.44 -7.37 10.79
C LYS A 348 20.18 -7.35 12.30
N GLU A 349 18.98 -6.96 12.73
CA GLU A 349 18.65 -6.75 14.15
C GLU A 349 18.79 -8.01 15.04
N LEU A 350 18.94 -9.20 14.45
CA LEU A 350 19.29 -10.43 15.15
C LEU A 350 20.44 -11.14 14.40
N GLU A 351 21.45 -11.61 15.13
CA GLU A 351 22.69 -12.18 14.57
C GLU A 351 22.42 -13.51 13.82
N CYS A 352 22.12 -13.45 12.52
CA CYS A 352 22.12 -14.63 11.66
C CYS A 352 23.49 -14.85 11.00
N ALA A 353 23.99 -16.08 11.00
CA ALA A 353 25.13 -16.45 10.19
C ALA A 353 24.72 -16.53 8.71
N LYS A 354 25.43 -15.79 7.83
CA LYS A 354 25.21 -15.71 6.37
C LYS A 354 25.10 -17.05 5.62
N LYS A 355 25.58 -18.16 6.20
CA LYS A 355 25.84 -19.42 5.48
C LYS A 355 24.62 -20.32 5.34
N ASP A 356 23.58 -20.14 6.14
CA ASP A 356 22.44 -21.10 6.18
C ASP A 356 21.36 -20.80 5.11
N LEU A 357 21.47 -19.67 4.40
CA LEU A 357 20.38 -19.10 3.60
C LEU A 357 20.63 -19.05 2.08
N GLN A 358 21.80 -19.49 1.58
CA GLN A 358 22.13 -19.40 0.15
C GLN A 358 21.65 -20.64 -0.65
N LYS A 359 21.04 -20.40 -1.83
CA LYS A 359 20.68 -21.39 -2.88
C LYS A 359 20.80 -20.68 -4.25
N GLU A 360 20.95 -21.43 -5.34
CA GLU A 360 21.15 -20.88 -6.71
C GLU A 360 20.15 -19.79 -7.11
N ASN A 361 18.85 -19.93 -6.77
CA ASN A 361 17.80 -18.99 -7.16
C ASN A 361 17.41 -17.95 -6.09
N VAL A 362 18.12 -17.93 -4.95
CA VAL A 362 17.76 -17.10 -3.78
C VAL A 362 18.94 -16.28 -3.31
N ASN A 363 18.85 -14.97 -3.50
CA ASN A 363 19.88 -14.02 -3.07
C ASN A 363 19.49 -13.36 -1.75
N VAL A 364 20.37 -13.41 -0.75
CA VAL A 364 20.11 -12.83 0.57
C VAL A 364 20.89 -11.53 0.77
N VAL A 365 20.17 -10.45 1.05
CA VAL A 365 20.70 -9.12 1.27
C VAL A 365 20.39 -8.67 2.69
N PHE A 366 21.42 -8.49 3.51
CA PHE A 366 21.22 -8.02 4.88
C PHE A 366 21.14 -6.49 4.94
N TYR A 367 20.13 -5.97 5.63
CA TYR A 367 19.92 -4.53 5.81
C TYR A 367 19.74 -4.17 7.29
N ASP A 368 19.95 -2.90 7.62
CA ASP A 368 19.70 -2.38 8.98
C ASP A 368 18.46 -1.48 8.92
N LYS A 369 18.64 -0.16 8.82
CA LYS A 369 17.52 0.78 8.64
C LYS A 369 17.06 0.93 7.18
N GLN A 370 17.91 0.61 6.23
CA GLN A 370 17.67 0.81 4.79
C GLN A 370 18.26 -0.34 3.98
N ILE A 371 17.53 -0.79 2.98
CA ILE A 371 17.98 -1.81 2.04
C ILE A 371 19.13 -1.23 1.19
N PRO A 372 20.29 -1.91 1.12
CA PRO A 372 21.39 -1.46 0.27
C PRO A 372 21.04 -1.68 -1.20
N MET A 373 21.12 -0.62 -2.01
CA MET A 373 20.78 -0.71 -3.43
C MET A 373 21.82 -1.46 -4.25
N LYS A 374 23.12 -1.40 -3.86
CA LYS A 374 24.21 -1.99 -4.65
C LYS A 374 24.01 -3.49 -4.93
N PRO A 375 23.74 -4.36 -3.94
CA PRO A 375 23.47 -5.79 -4.20
C PRO A 375 22.29 -6.03 -5.14
N ILE A 376 21.23 -5.22 -5.02
CA ILE A 376 20.04 -5.31 -5.88
C ILE A 376 20.41 -4.94 -7.32
N LEU A 377 21.14 -3.83 -7.50
CA LEU A 377 21.60 -3.37 -8.82
C LEU A 377 22.61 -4.32 -9.46
N ASP A 378 23.46 -4.97 -8.66
CA ASP A 378 24.40 -5.99 -9.13
C ASP A 378 23.62 -7.22 -9.62
N ARG A 379 22.56 -7.64 -8.92
CA ARG A 379 21.67 -8.72 -9.38
C ARG A 379 20.93 -8.34 -10.67
N ILE A 380 20.41 -7.12 -10.76
CA ILE A 380 19.77 -6.65 -11.99
C ILE A 380 20.75 -6.71 -13.16
N ARG A 381 21.99 -6.22 -12.98
CA ARG A 381 23.01 -6.28 -14.04
C ARG A 381 23.28 -7.71 -14.52
N GLN A 382 23.30 -8.70 -13.61
CA GLN A 382 23.41 -10.11 -14.00
C GLN A 382 22.24 -10.56 -14.85
N ILE A 383 21.00 -10.26 -14.45
CA ILE A 383 19.79 -10.61 -15.20
C ILE A 383 19.78 -9.92 -16.58
N GLU A 384 20.25 -8.67 -16.65
CA GLU A 384 20.39 -7.94 -17.91
C GLU A 384 21.42 -8.58 -18.86
N GLU A 385 22.55 -9.04 -18.32
CA GLU A 385 23.57 -9.74 -19.11
C GLU A 385 23.09 -11.12 -19.59
N GLU A 386 22.37 -11.86 -18.75
CA GLU A 386 21.75 -13.14 -19.11
C GLU A 386 20.69 -12.94 -20.20
N GLN A 387 19.79 -11.96 -20.00
CA GLN A 387 18.79 -11.59 -21.00
C GLN A 387 19.43 -11.18 -22.32
N LEU A 388 20.52 -10.40 -22.28
CA LEU A 388 21.21 -9.96 -23.48
C LEU A 388 21.80 -11.15 -24.25
N ARG A 389 22.39 -12.14 -23.57
CA ARG A 389 22.89 -13.37 -24.22
C ARG A 389 21.77 -14.19 -24.85
N GLU A 390 20.64 -14.35 -24.16
CA GLU A 390 19.47 -15.05 -24.70
C GLU A 390 18.85 -14.30 -25.89
N GLU A 391 18.83 -12.96 -25.86
CA GLU A 391 18.41 -12.13 -26.99
C GLU A 391 19.38 -12.25 -28.17
N GLU A 392 20.71 -12.24 -27.95
CA GLU A 392 21.74 -12.43 -28.97
C GLU A 392 21.62 -13.81 -29.67
N GLU A 393 21.42 -14.88 -28.89
CA GLU A 393 21.27 -16.24 -29.43
C GLU A 393 20.00 -16.34 -30.29
N ARG A 394 18.86 -15.85 -29.79
CA ARG A 394 17.60 -15.81 -30.56
C ARG A 394 17.70 -15.01 -31.85
N VAL A 395 18.43 -13.89 -31.82
CA VAL A 395 18.65 -13.03 -32.98
C VAL A 395 19.60 -13.70 -33.99
N SER A 396 20.57 -14.47 -33.52
CA SER A 396 21.52 -15.20 -34.39
C SER A 396 20.89 -16.42 -35.05
N GLU A 397 19.96 -17.10 -34.39
CA GLU A 397 19.24 -18.26 -34.93
C GLU A 397 18.17 -17.90 -35.96
N ARG A 398 17.66 -16.66 -35.92
CA ARG A 398 16.64 -16.17 -36.86
C ARG A 398 17.32 -15.40 -37.99
N GLU A 399 16.97 -15.70 -39.24
CA GLU A 399 17.42 -14.87 -40.37
C GLU A 399 16.89 -13.43 -40.18
N MET A 400 17.82 -12.48 -40.06
CA MET A 400 17.48 -11.05 -40.00
C MET A 400 17.24 -10.52 -41.40
N GLU A 401 15.98 -10.20 -41.72
CA GLU A 401 15.67 -9.48 -42.96
C GLU A 401 16.15 -8.02 -42.87
N LEU A 402 17.39 -7.77 -43.25
CA LEU A 402 17.97 -6.43 -43.40
C LEU A 402 17.48 -5.79 -44.70
N THR A 403 16.24 -5.28 -44.67
CA THR A 403 15.60 -4.64 -45.82
C THR A 403 16.12 -3.22 -46.04
N GLY A 404 16.68 -2.97 -47.23
CA GLY A 404 17.29 -1.70 -47.60
C GLY A 404 18.81 -1.64 -47.40
N GLU A 405 19.38 -0.47 -47.68
CA GLU A 405 20.84 -0.25 -47.63
C GLU A 405 21.32 0.33 -46.28
N ILE A 406 20.41 1.01 -45.58
CA ILE A 406 20.60 1.55 -44.24
C ILE A 406 19.40 1.09 -43.41
N VAL A 407 19.68 0.30 -42.38
CA VAL A 407 18.66 -0.35 -41.56
C VAL A 407 18.68 0.24 -40.16
N SER A 408 17.50 0.60 -39.65
CA SER A 408 17.32 1.08 -38.28
C SER A 408 17.36 -0.11 -37.30
N LEU A 409 18.35 -0.13 -36.41
CA LEU A 409 18.48 -1.19 -35.40
C LEU A 409 17.30 -1.20 -34.43
N GLY A 410 16.69 -0.03 -34.20
CA GLY A 410 15.46 0.11 -33.41
C GLY A 410 14.25 -0.58 -34.05
N ASP A 411 14.18 -0.65 -35.38
CA ASP A 411 13.10 -1.32 -36.09
C ASP A 411 13.29 -2.83 -36.10
N VAL A 412 14.53 -3.29 -36.30
CA VAL A 412 14.90 -4.71 -36.19
C VAL A 412 14.69 -5.23 -34.77
N ALA A 413 15.08 -4.46 -33.75
CA ALA A 413 14.86 -4.81 -32.35
C ALA A 413 13.36 -4.95 -32.03
N ARG A 414 12.52 -4.05 -32.58
CA ARG A 414 11.06 -4.12 -32.42
C ARG A 414 10.43 -5.32 -33.13
N SER A 415 10.85 -5.62 -34.36
CA SER A 415 10.30 -6.76 -35.11
C SER A 415 10.64 -8.11 -34.47
N GLN A 416 11.80 -8.20 -33.80
CA GLN A 416 12.26 -9.41 -33.12
C GLN A 416 11.91 -9.46 -31.62
N ASN A 417 11.30 -8.40 -31.07
CA ASN A 417 11.00 -8.24 -29.64
C ASN A 417 12.24 -8.37 -28.72
N VAL A 418 13.36 -7.76 -29.12
CA VAL A 418 14.64 -7.78 -28.39
C VAL A 418 15.17 -6.37 -28.10
N GLY A 419 16.27 -6.26 -27.37
CA GLY A 419 16.97 -5.00 -27.17
C GLY A 419 17.80 -4.59 -28.39
N ILE A 420 17.88 -3.27 -28.61
CA ILE A 420 18.76 -2.70 -29.64
C ILE A 420 20.20 -3.18 -29.46
N GLU A 421 20.66 -3.31 -28.21
CA GLU A 421 22.01 -3.77 -27.89
C GLU A 421 22.29 -5.21 -28.34
N ALA A 422 21.29 -6.11 -28.25
CA ALA A 422 21.43 -7.48 -28.74
C ALA A 422 21.65 -7.49 -30.26
N VAL A 423 20.83 -6.72 -30.99
CA VAL A 423 20.96 -6.58 -32.45
C VAL A 423 22.31 -5.97 -32.82
N LYS A 424 22.76 -4.93 -32.10
CA LYS A 424 24.09 -4.32 -32.31
C LYS A 424 25.20 -5.35 -32.24
N ARG A 425 25.26 -6.12 -31.15
CA ARG A 425 26.32 -7.12 -30.95
C ARG A 425 26.34 -8.23 -32.00
N VAL A 426 25.18 -8.69 -32.43
CA VAL A 426 25.11 -9.68 -33.51
C VAL A 426 25.58 -9.07 -34.84
N LEU A 427 25.16 -7.84 -35.15
CA LEU A 427 25.51 -7.18 -36.41
C LEU A 427 26.90 -6.55 -36.43
N GLU A 428 27.56 -6.34 -35.28
CA GLU A 428 28.95 -5.87 -35.20
C GLU A 428 29.92 -6.81 -35.95
N ASN A 429 29.62 -8.10 -35.96
CA ASN A 429 30.41 -9.12 -36.66
C ASN A 429 29.83 -9.50 -38.04
N SER A 430 28.85 -8.74 -38.55
CA SER A 430 28.24 -9.03 -39.85
C SER A 430 29.23 -8.80 -41.00
N GLU A 431 29.24 -9.71 -41.98
CA GLU A 431 29.99 -9.55 -43.22
C GLU A 431 29.32 -8.57 -44.20
N GLU A 432 28.03 -8.25 -44.01
CA GLU A 432 27.25 -7.45 -44.97
C GLU A 432 27.41 -5.92 -44.77
N GLY A 433 27.90 -5.48 -43.62
CA GLY A 433 27.88 -4.06 -43.25
C GLY A 433 28.52 -3.76 -41.90
N ARG A 434 28.29 -2.55 -41.38
CA ARG A 434 28.80 -2.09 -40.09
C ARG A 434 27.73 -1.34 -39.30
N VAL A 435 27.78 -1.48 -37.99
CA VAL A 435 26.96 -0.72 -37.04
C VAL A 435 27.53 0.70 -36.87
N VAL A 436 26.69 1.72 -37.05
CA VAL A 436 27.01 3.14 -36.89
C VAL A 436 25.94 3.77 -36.01
N GLY A 437 26.25 3.98 -34.73
CA GLY A 437 25.26 4.47 -33.77
C GLY A 437 24.11 3.48 -33.60
N ASP A 438 22.89 3.86 -34.00
CA ASP A 438 21.69 3.02 -33.96
C ASP A 438 21.26 2.52 -35.36
N LEU A 439 22.16 2.61 -36.34
CA LEU A 439 21.94 2.17 -37.72
C LEU A 439 22.90 1.05 -38.09
N PHE A 440 22.46 0.17 -39.00
CA PHE A 440 23.31 -0.76 -39.73
C PHE A 440 23.45 -0.28 -41.17
N VAL A 441 24.68 -0.06 -41.62
CA VAL A 441 24.97 0.44 -42.97
C VAL A 441 25.64 -0.66 -43.77
N LYS A 442 25.05 -1.07 -44.90
CA LYS A 442 25.61 -2.10 -45.78
C LYS A 442 26.94 -1.65 -46.40
N ASN A 443 27.81 -2.61 -46.68
CA ASN A 443 29.12 -2.35 -47.28
C ASN A 443 29.02 -1.60 -48.62
N SER A 444 27.97 -1.83 -49.41
CA SER A 444 27.73 -1.10 -50.67
C SER A 444 27.68 0.42 -50.47
N VAL A 445 26.97 0.88 -49.43
CA VAL A 445 26.88 2.31 -49.08
C VAL A 445 28.19 2.82 -48.48
N LEU A 446 28.84 2.02 -47.64
CA LEU A 446 30.13 2.41 -47.05
C LEU A 446 31.20 2.59 -48.13
N ASP A 447 31.24 1.72 -49.14
CA ASP A 447 32.19 1.80 -50.24
C ASP A 447 31.91 2.99 -51.17
N ASP A 448 30.64 3.26 -51.47
CA ASP A 448 30.25 4.46 -52.21
C ASP A 448 30.61 5.75 -51.45
N LEU A 449 30.32 5.80 -50.14
CA LEU A 449 30.74 6.90 -49.27
C LEU A 449 32.26 7.07 -49.22
N ARG A 450 33.04 5.97 -49.16
CA ARG A 450 34.52 6.04 -49.21
C ARG A 450 34.99 6.70 -50.49
N MET A 451 34.42 6.35 -51.65
CA MET A 451 34.78 6.96 -52.93
C MET A 451 34.38 8.43 -52.99
N ARG A 452 33.13 8.76 -52.61
CA ARG A 452 32.62 10.14 -52.69
C ARG A 452 33.35 11.08 -51.75
N VAL A 453 33.64 10.65 -50.52
CA VAL A 453 34.43 11.45 -49.56
C VAL A 453 35.86 11.62 -50.04
N ALA A 454 36.49 10.57 -50.60
CA ALA A 454 37.85 10.69 -51.13
C ALA A 454 37.96 11.59 -52.37
N ALA A 455 36.86 11.77 -53.12
CA ALA A 455 36.79 12.62 -54.30
C ALA A 455 36.44 14.09 -53.99
N LEU A 456 36.20 14.44 -52.73
CA LEU A 456 35.91 15.83 -52.35
C LEU A 456 37.16 16.69 -52.45
N ASP A 457 37.05 17.80 -53.19
CA ASP A 457 38.09 18.85 -53.23
C ASP A 457 38.24 19.57 -51.89
N ASP A 458 37.15 19.65 -51.10
CA ASP A 458 37.11 20.28 -49.78
C ASP A 458 36.81 19.27 -48.68
N MET A 459 37.85 18.90 -47.94
CA MET A 459 37.79 17.95 -46.81
C MET A 459 37.35 18.60 -45.48
N ARG A 460 36.74 19.78 -45.52
CA ARG A 460 36.14 20.39 -44.31
C ARG A 460 34.85 19.67 -43.93
N LEU A 461 34.59 19.62 -42.63
CA LEU A 461 33.45 18.92 -42.04
C LEU A 461 32.09 19.33 -42.65
N PRO A 462 31.79 20.60 -42.97
CA PRO A 462 30.54 20.97 -43.64
C PRO A 462 30.35 20.32 -45.01
N SER A 463 31.42 20.25 -45.81
CA SER A 463 31.41 19.67 -47.15
C SER A 463 31.22 18.16 -47.09
N VAL A 464 31.88 17.50 -46.14
CA VAL A 464 31.67 16.07 -45.86
C VAL A 464 30.26 15.79 -45.33
N ARG A 465 29.73 16.62 -44.41
CA ARG A 465 28.35 16.51 -43.89
C ARG A 465 27.32 16.57 -45.01
N ASN A 466 27.54 17.36 -46.06
CA ASN A 466 26.60 17.41 -47.19
C ASN A 466 26.48 16.06 -47.90
N VAL A 467 27.61 15.36 -48.10
CA VAL A 467 27.61 14.00 -48.66
C VAL A 467 26.92 13.02 -47.70
N LEU A 468 27.22 13.07 -46.40
CA LEU A 468 26.60 12.16 -45.41
C LEU A 468 25.08 12.35 -45.30
N LYS A 469 24.60 13.60 -45.43
CA LYS A 469 23.17 13.93 -45.40
C LYS A 469 22.37 13.29 -46.53
N GLU A 470 22.97 13.05 -47.70
CA GLU A 470 22.29 12.37 -48.81
C GLU A 470 21.88 10.93 -48.44
N TYR A 471 22.61 10.31 -47.51
CA TYR A 471 22.34 8.97 -47.00
C TYR A 471 21.66 9.00 -45.62
N ASN A 472 21.27 10.19 -45.11
CA ASN A 472 20.76 10.39 -43.74
C ASN A 472 21.70 9.86 -42.64
N LEU A 473 23.02 9.95 -42.84
CA LEU A 473 24.03 9.51 -41.87
C LEU A 473 24.64 10.70 -41.12
N ASP A 474 25.08 10.45 -39.88
CA ASP A 474 25.81 11.41 -39.06
C ASP A 474 27.33 11.17 -39.14
N GLU A 475 28.10 12.04 -38.49
CA GLU A 475 29.56 12.00 -38.48
C GLU A 475 30.17 10.73 -37.87
N LYS A 476 29.39 9.93 -37.13
CA LYS A 476 29.91 8.69 -36.50
C LYS A 476 30.35 7.68 -37.56
N VAL A 477 29.82 7.75 -38.78
CA VAL A 477 30.22 6.89 -39.89
C VAL A 477 31.67 7.14 -40.31
N LEU A 478 32.22 8.35 -40.10
CA LEU A 478 33.58 8.70 -40.54
C LEU A 478 34.63 7.77 -39.93
N LYS A 479 34.45 7.39 -38.66
CA LYS A 479 35.34 6.45 -37.97
C LYS A 479 35.36 5.08 -38.65
N VAL A 480 34.20 4.61 -39.13
CA VAL A 480 34.06 3.34 -39.89
C VAL A 480 34.65 3.44 -41.30
N LEU A 481 34.62 4.64 -41.89
CA LEU A 481 35.25 4.93 -43.17
C LEU A 481 36.78 5.12 -43.06
N GLY A 482 37.34 5.12 -41.84
CA GLY A 482 38.77 5.30 -41.60
C GLY A 482 39.20 6.77 -41.57
N TYR A 483 38.31 7.68 -41.18
CA TYR A 483 38.58 9.11 -41.04
C TYR A 483 38.35 9.61 -39.62
N ASP A 484 39.18 10.55 -39.18
CA ASP A 484 39.05 11.30 -37.93
C ASP A 484 38.78 12.79 -38.21
N ILE A 485 38.15 13.45 -37.25
CA ILE A 485 37.85 14.89 -37.31
C ILE A 485 38.91 15.65 -36.51
N GLU A 486 39.70 16.47 -37.19
CA GLU A 486 40.68 17.36 -36.58
C GLU A 486 40.05 18.73 -36.29
N TRP A 487 39.97 19.07 -35.01
CA TRP A 487 39.44 20.36 -34.53
C TRP A 487 40.58 21.35 -34.32
N LYS A 488 40.76 22.28 -35.26
CA LYS A 488 41.79 23.34 -35.15
C LYS A 488 41.31 24.55 -34.34
N THR A 489 40.00 24.76 -34.26
CA THR A 489 39.35 25.82 -33.49
C THR A 489 38.01 25.30 -32.95
N LEU A 490 37.34 26.09 -32.11
CA LEU A 490 35.96 25.82 -31.65
C LEU A 490 34.90 26.03 -32.75
N ASP A 491 35.30 26.55 -33.93
CA ASP A 491 34.41 26.74 -35.07
C ASP A 491 34.28 25.44 -35.87
N THR A 492 33.09 24.83 -35.82
CA THR A 492 32.76 23.60 -36.56
C THR A 492 32.95 23.71 -38.08
N ASN A 493 32.96 24.92 -38.64
CA ASN A 493 33.19 25.12 -40.08
C ASN A 493 34.67 25.02 -40.48
N GLN A 494 35.57 25.06 -39.49
CA GLN A 494 37.02 24.94 -39.68
C GLN A 494 37.55 23.54 -39.37
N ALA A 495 36.70 22.64 -38.88
CA ALA A 495 37.07 21.24 -38.64
C ALA A 495 37.37 20.54 -39.97
N VAL A 496 38.45 19.76 -40.00
CA VAL A 496 38.94 19.06 -41.20
C VAL A 496 38.87 17.56 -40.97
N VAL A 497 38.36 16.83 -41.95
CA VAL A 497 38.31 15.37 -41.95
C VAL A 497 39.60 14.84 -42.56
N LYS A 498 40.35 14.04 -41.79
CA LYS A 498 41.62 13.43 -42.22
C LYS A 498 41.50 11.92 -42.16
N ARG A 499 42.25 11.21 -43.02
CA ARG A 499 42.39 9.76 -42.86
C ARG A 499 43.05 9.47 -41.53
N ALA A 500 42.49 8.55 -40.76
CA ALA A 500 43.07 8.07 -39.53
C ALA A 500 44.44 7.46 -39.84
N GLU A 501 45.47 7.82 -39.07
CA GLU A 501 46.78 7.18 -39.19
C GLU A 501 46.65 5.74 -38.66
N SER A 502 47.09 4.76 -39.45
CA SER A 502 47.10 3.36 -39.06
C SER A 502 48.04 3.17 -37.86
N SER A 503 47.48 3.02 -36.66
CA SER A 503 48.21 2.60 -35.45
C SER A 503 48.25 1.09 -35.31
#